data_AF-A0A537B1P8-F1
#
_entry.id   AF-A0A537B1P8-F1
#
_cell.length_a   1.000
_cell.length_b   1.000
_cell.length_c   1.000
_cell.angle_alpha   90.00
_cell.angle_beta   90.00
_cell.angle_gamma   90.00
#
_symmetry.space_group_name_H-M   'P 1'
#
loop_
_entity.id
_entity.type
_entity.pdbx_description
1 polymer ?
#
loop_
_entity_poly.entity_id
_entity_poly.type
_entity_poly.pdbx_seq_one_letter_code
_entity_poly.pdbx_strand_id
1 'polypeptide(L)'
;MYARRVSLHLKPNSRAEFTQKLETDIIPMLQKQKGFLDEITFVTPTGQDAFGVSLWDNKESAEAYNRGSYADVTRILSKLVEGAAQVDSYEVSNSTFHKIAAAATAQSQ
;
A
#
# COMPACT_ATOMS: atom_id res chain seq x y z
N MET A 1 8.63 10.22 -4.81
CA MET A 1 7.69 9.10 -4.65
C MET A 1 8.06 8.35 -3.39
N TYR A 2 7.07 8.09 -2.55
CA TYR A 2 7.23 7.42 -1.27
C TYR A 2 6.40 6.14 -1.28
N ALA A 3 6.87 5.09 -0.61
CA ALA A 3 6.17 3.82 -0.54
C ALA A 3 5.86 3.44 0.89
N ARG A 4 4.70 2.80 1.09
CA ARG A 4 4.38 2.10 2.33
C ARG A 4 4.15 0.64 2.02
N ARG A 5 4.84 -0.24 2.74
CA ARG A 5 4.61 -1.68 2.71
C ARG A 5 3.79 -2.08 3.92
N VAL A 6 2.71 -2.81 3.71
CA VAL A 6 1.91 -3.42 4.77
C VAL A 6 2.01 -4.93 4.64
N SER A 7 2.57 -5.60 5.64
CA SER A 7 2.67 -7.07 5.69
C SER A 7 1.62 -7.65 6.62
N LEU A 8 0.97 -8.74 6.18
CA LEU A 8 -0.21 -9.34 6.80
C LEU A 8 -0.06 -10.86 6.86
N HIS A 9 -0.50 -11.46 7.98
CA HIS A 9 -0.80 -12.89 8.05
C HIS A 9 -2.30 -13.06 7.86
N LEU A 10 -2.73 -13.71 6.78
CA LEU A 10 -4.13 -13.98 6.48
C LEU A 10 -4.62 -15.19 7.27
N LYS A 11 -5.85 -15.13 7.74
CA LYS A 11 -6.53 -16.29 8.31
C LYS A 11 -6.68 -17.39 7.25
N PRO A 12 -6.74 -18.67 7.67
CA PRO A 12 -7.01 -19.79 6.76
C PRO A 12 -8.27 -19.55 5.92
N ASN A 13 -8.19 -19.82 4.62
CA ASN A 13 -9.27 -19.66 3.64
C ASN A 13 -9.77 -18.23 3.42
N SER A 14 -9.10 -17.18 3.93
CA SER A 14 -9.53 -15.78 3.76
C SER A 14 -9.01 -15.10 2.50
N ARG A 15 -8.17 -15.77 1.67
CA ARG A 15 -7.56 -15.18 0.46
C ARG A 15 -8.58 -14.55 -0.49
N ALA A 16 -9.67 -15.25 -0.80
CA ALA A 16 -10.66 -14.76 -1.75
C ALA A 16 -11.40 -13.52 -1.22
N GLU A 17 -11.81 -13.54 0.05
CA GLU A 17 -12.44 -12.40 0.71
C GLU A 17 -11.47 -11.20 0.83
N PHE A 18 -10.20 -11.47 1.11
CA PHE A 18 -9.15 -10.46 1.13
C PHE A 18 -8.98 -9.76 -0.22
N THR A 19 -8.85 -10.52 -1.31
CA THR A 19 -8.77 -9.94 -2.66
C THR A 19 -10.03 -9.14 -3.00
N GLN A 20 -11.22 -9.68 -2.69
CA GLN A 20 -12.47 -8.95 -2.91
C GLN A 20 -12.53 -7.63 -2.13
N LYS A 21 -12.17 -7.64 -0.84
CA LYS A 21 -12.15 -6.43 0.01
C LYS A 21 -11.12 -5.40 -0.42
N LEU A 22 -10.00 -5.84 -0.98
CA LEU A 22 -9.05 -4.93 -1.61
C LEU A 22 -9.68 -4.19 -2.79
N GLU A 23 -10.31 -4.94 -3.70
CA GLU A 23 -10.88 -4.38 -4.94
C GLU A 23 -12.10 -3.50 -4.68
N THR A 24 -13.01 -3.92 -3.79
CA THR A 24 -14.29 -3.22 -3.61
C THR A 24 -14.24 -2.08 -2.60
N ASP A 25 -13.36 -2.18 -1.60
CA ASP A 25 -13.37 -1.28 -0.44
C ASP A 25 -12.05 -0.51 -0.33
N ILE A 26 -10.91 -1.22 -0.20
CA ILE A 26 -9.63 -0.60 0.16
C ILE A 26 -9.05 0.25 -0.98
N ILE A 27 -8.92 -0.30 -2.20
CA ILE A 27 -8.34 0.44 -3.33
C ILE A 27 -9.17 1.70 -3.66
N PRO A 28 -10.51 1.65 -3.75
CA PRO A 28 -11.32 2.85 -3.93
C PRO A 28 -11.16 3.89 -2.80
N MET A 29 -10.88 3.46 -1.56
CA MET A 29 -10.58 4.38 -0.47
C MET A 29 -9.21 5.03 -0.61
N LEU A 30 -8.20 4.27 -1.05
CA LEU A 30 -6.86 4.76 -1.33
C LEU A 30 -6.87 5.78 -2.48
N GLN A 31 -7.59 5.50 -3.56
CA GLN A 31 -7.73 6.39 -4.73
C GLN A 31 -8.33 7.77 -4.38
N LYS A 32 -9.07 7.89 -3.27
CA LYS A 32 -9.61 9.16 -2.78
C LYS A 32 -8.61 9.97 -1.97
N GLN A 33 -7.50 9.36 -1.54
CA GLN A 33 -6.50 10.03 -0.73
C GLN A 33 -5.64 10.96 -1.60
N LYS A 34 -5.36 12.15 -1.08
CA LYS A 34 -4.44 13.07 -1.73
C LYS A 34 -3.07 12.42 -1.87
N GLY A 35 -2.51 12.48 -3.07
CA GLY A 35 -1.15 12.01 -3.35
C GLY A 35 -1.02 10.49 -3.51
N PHE A 36 -2.10 9.72 -3.43
CA PHE A 36 -2.06 8.30 -3.78
C PHE A 36 -1.76 8.13 -5.28
N LEU A 37 -0.84 7.22 -5.60
CA LEU A 37 -0.43 6.93 -6.97
C LEU A 37 -0.84 5.53 -7.40
N ASP A 38 -0.57 4.52 -6.58
CA ASP A 38 -0.86 3.13 -6.93
C ASP A 38 -0.81 2.19 -5.71
N GLU A 39 -1.35 0.98 -5.87
CA GLU A 39 -1.27 -0.11 -4.90
C GLU A 39 -0.94 -1.42 -5.62
N ILE A 40 0.08 -2.14 -5.14
CA ILE A 40 0.42 -3.48 -5.63
C ILE A 40 0.34 -4.45 -4.46
N THR A 41 -0.57 -5.42 -4.55
CA THR A 41 -0.74 -6.45 -3.53
C THR A 41 -0.22 -7.81 -3.99
N PHE A 42 0.48 -8.48 -3.09
CA PHE A 42 1.03 -9.81 -3.26
C PHE A 42 0.43 -10.75 -2.23
N VAL A 43 0.05 -11.96 -2.66
CA VAL A 43 -0.34 -13.05 -1.78
C VAL A 43 0.58 -14.22 -2.07
N THR A 44 1.16 -14.81 -1.03
CA THR A 44 2.02 -15.99 -1.16
C THR A 44 1.28 -17.16 -1.80
N PRO A 45 2.00 -18.11 -2.43
CA PRO A 45 1.37 -19.30 -3.00
C PRO A 45 0.57 -20.12 -1.98
N THR A 46 0.99 -20.14 -0.72
CA THR A 46 0.28 -20.81 0.40
C THR A 46 -1.01 -20.09 0.81
N GLY A 47 -1.17 -18.83 0.43
CA GLY A 47 -2.32 -18.00 0.79
C GLY A 47 -2.34 -17.51 2.23
N GLN A 48 -1.29 -17.78 3.02
CA GLN A 48 -1.20 -17.44 4.44
C GLN A 48 -0.54 -16.09 4.69
N ASP A 49 0.42 -15.69 3.87
CA ASP A 49 1.04 -14.36 3.99
C ASP A 49 0.70 -13.50 2.79
N ALA A 50 0.50 -12.21 3.03
CA ALA A 50 0.29 -11.20 2.02
C ALA A 50 1.05 -9.92 2.35
N PHE A 51 1.37 -9.13 1.35
CA PHE A 51 1.79 -7.76 1.56
C PHE A 51 1.28 -6.83 0.46
N GLY A 52 0.90 -5.62 0.85
CA GLY A 52 0.54 -4.53 -0.05
C GLY A 52 1.65 -3.48 -0.09
N VAL A 53 1.88 -2.87 -1.25
CA VAL A 53 2.75 -1.73 -1.44
C VAL A 53 1.95 -0.59 -2.04
N SER A 54 1.71 0.45 -1.24
CA SER A 54 1.10 1.69 -1.72
C SER A 54 2.18 2.70 -2.10
N LEU A 55 1.98 3.36 -3.24
CA LEU A 55 2.85 4.41 -3.75
C LEU A 55 2.17 5.77 -3.61
N TRP A 56 2.97 6.76 -3.22
CA TRP A 56 2.54 8.11 -2.90
C TRP A 56 3.45 9.13 -3.57
N ASP A 57 2.92 10.29 -3.94
CA ASP A 57 3.69 11.37 -4.55
C ASP A 57 4.86 11.84 -3.67
N ASN A 58 4.59 12.03 -2.38
CA ASN A 58 5.54 12.44 -1.35
C ASN A 58 5.22 11.78 0.01
N LYS A 59 6.13 11.98 0.96
CA LYS A 59 6.05 11.42 2.31
C LYS A 59 4.90 12.03 3.11
N GLU A 60 4.64 13.32 2.94
CA GLU A 60 3.63 14.07 3.68
C GLU A 60 2.21 13.55 3.39
N SER A 61 1.92 13.25 2.12
CA SER A 61 0.67 12.60 1.69
C SER A 61 0.50 11.23 2.35
N ALA A 62 1.55 10.39 2.32
CA ALA A 62 1.53 9.05 2.90
C ALA A 62 1.32 9.08 4.42
N GLU A 63 1.96 10.01 5.13
CA GLU A 63 1.81 10.18 6.57
C GLU A 63 0.44 10.77 6.96
N ALA A 64 -0.10 11.70 6.16
CA ALA A 64 -1.45 12.23 6.36
C ALA A 64 -2.49 11.12 6.27
N TYR A 65 -2.38 10.24 5.25
CA TYR A 65 -3.19 9.04 5.16
C TYR A 65 -3.02 8.12 6.38
N ASN A 66 -1.77 7.89 6.82
CA ASN A 66 -1.49 7.03 7.98
C ASN A 66 -2.15 7.53 9.28
N ARG A 67 -2.17 8.85 9.51
CA ARG A 67 -2.80 9.45 10.71
C ARG A 67 -4.32 9.50 10.64
N GLY A 68 -4.90 9.44 9.44
CA GLY A 68 -6.34 9.54 9.20
C GLY A 68 -6.95 8.20 8.76
N SER A 69 -7.19 8.06 7.46
CA SER A 69 -8.00 6.99 6.87
C SER A 69 -7.39 5.58 6.95
N TYR A 70 -6.14 5.42 7.39
CA TYR A 70 -5.53 4.09 7.57
C TYR A 70 -6.25 3.24 8.64
N ALA A 71 -6.86 3.88 9.63
CA ALA A 71 -7.65 3.18 10.65
C ALA A 71 -8.82 2.40 10.04
N ASP A 72 -9.43 2.92 8.98
CA ASP A 72 -10.56 2.27 8.32
C ASP A 72 -10.11 1.05 7.50
N VAL A 73 -8.94 1.13 6.85
CA VAL A 73 -8.32 -0.03 6.17
C VAL A 73 -8.00 -1.12 7.18
N THR A 74 -7.40 -0.75 8.32
CA THR A 74 -7.11 -1.70 9.41
C THR A 74 -8.38 -2.36 9.93
N ARG A 75 -9.50 -1.62 10.03
CA ARG A 75 -10.79 -2.17 10.45
C ARG A 75 -11.32 -3.21 9.47
N ILE A 76 -11.23 -2.97 8.16
CA ILE A 76 -11.62 -3.93 7.13
C ILE A 76 -10.77 -5.20 7.24
N LEU A 77 -9.44 -5.02 7.36
CA LEU A 77 -8.49 -6.14 7.43
C LEU A 77 -8.62 -6.95 8.73
N SER A 78 -9.05 -6.36 9.85
CA SER A 78 -9.12 -7.03 11.17
C SER A 78 -9.90 -8.36 11.18
N LYS A 79 -10.85 -8.55 10.25
CA LYS A 79 -11.61 -9.78 10.12
C LYS A 79 -10.86 -10.89 9.37
N LEU A 80 -9.88 -10.51 8.57
CA LEU A 80 -9.20 -11.36 7.58
C LEU A 80 -7.76 -11.71 7.98
N VAL A 81 -7.19 -11.01 8.95
CA VAL A 81 -5.79 -11.16 9.34
C VAL A 81 -5.65 -11.68 10.76
N GLU A 82 -4.54 -12.37 11.02
CA GLU A 82 -4.10 -12.79 12.34
C GLU A 82 -3.01 -11.83 12.85
N GLY A 83 -3.15 -11.38 14.09
CA GLY A 83 -2.23 -10.41 14.67
C GLY A 83 -2.32 -9.02 14.05
N ALA A 84 -1.29 -8.21 14.30
CA ALA A 84 -1.21 -6.84 13.81
C ALA A 84 -0.43 -6.76 12.49
N ALA A 85 -0.97 -5.98 11.55
CA ALA A 85 -0.27 -5.63 10.32
C ALA A 85 1.05 -4.92 10.64
N GLN A 86 2.11 -5.27 9.91
CA GLN A 86 3.40 -4.58 10.01
C GLN A 86 3.50 -3.53 8.91
N VAL A 87 3.90 -2.32 9.27
CA VAL A 87 3.98 -1.20 8.34
C VAL A 87 5.40 -0.68 8.27
N ASP A 88 5.97 -0.70 7.07
CA ASP A 88 7.26 -0.08 6.77
C ASP A 88 7.07 1.03 5.75
N SER A 89 8.00 1.98 5.74
CA SER A 89 7.99 3.10 4.79
C SER A 89 9.34 3.30 4.14
N TYR A 90 9.34 3.70 2.86
CA TYR A 90 10.53 3.74 2.02
C TYR A 90 10.50 4.92 1.05
N GLU A 91 11.67 5.52 0.80
CA GLU A 91 11.88 6.36 -0.37
C GLU A 91 12.03 5.47 -1.61
N VAL A 92 11.24 5.72 -2.66
CA VAL A 92 11.32 4.88 -3.86
C VAL A 92 12.48 5.33 -4.73
N SER A 93 13.50 4.48 -4.84
CA SER A 93 14.70 4.77 -5.63
C SER A 93 14.49 4.62 -7.14
N ASN A 94 13.76 3.60 -7.61
CA ASN A 94 13.43 3.41 -9.02
C ASN A 94 12.09 2.67 -9.19
N SER A 95 11.48 2.79 -10.38
CA SER A 95 10.35 1.96 -10.81
C SER A 95 10.28 1.91 -12.34
N THR A 96 9.99 0.73 -12.89
CA THR A 96 9.79 0.53 -14.33
C THR A 96 8.31 0.62 -14.73
N PHE A 97 7.39 0.38 -13.79
CA PHE A 97 5.95 0.52 -13.99
C PHE A 97 5.51 1.98 -13.91
N HIS A 98 5.99 2.68 -12.88
CA HIS A 98 5.80 4.12 -12.73
C HIS A 98 7.06 4.80 -13.19
N LYS A 99 6.99 5.56 -14.29
CA LYS A 99 8.13 6.34 -14.78
C LYS A 99 8.47 7.42 -13.75
N ILE A 100 9.35 7.09 -12.82
CA ILE A 100 10.06 8.08 -12.04
C ILE A 100 11.01 8.72 -13.04
N ALA A 101 10.57 9.81 -13.68
CA ALA A 101 11.45 10.61 -14.50
C ALA A 101 12.68 10.90 -13.62
N ALA A 102 13.86 10.47 -14.07
CA ALA A 102 15.12 10.87 -13.46
C ALA A 102 14.99 12.37 -13.26
N ALA A 103 14.94 12.81 -11.98
CA ALA A 103 14.87 14.22 -11.65
C ALA A 103 15.93 14.88 -12.52
N ALA A 104 15.48 15.71 -13.46
CA ALA A 104 16.34 16.28 -14.47
C ALA A 104 17.56 16.80 -13.73
N THR A 105 18.71 16.19 -14.02
CA THR A 105 20.01 16.63 -13.52
C THR A 105 20.00 18.14 -13.63
N ALA A 106 20.14 18.82 -12.50
CA ALA A 106 20.43 20.23 -12.49
C ALA A 106 21.77 20.41 -13.20
N GLN A 107 21.73 20.56 -14.51
CA GLN A 107 22.79 21.18 -15.28
C GLN A 107 22.57 22.68 -15.11
N SER A 108 23.02 23.19 -13.97
CA SER A 108 23.49 24.57 -13.89
C SER A 108 24.81 24.62 -14.66
N GLN A 109 24.76 25.12 -15.89
CA GLN A 109 25.88 25.84 -16.52
C GLN A 109 25.75 27.32 -16.19
#